data_AF-A0A7S3HFT2-F1
#
_entry.id   AF-A0A7S3HFT2-F1
#
_cell.length_a   1.000
_cell.length_b   1.000
_cell.length_c   1.000
_cell.angle_alpha   90.00
_cell.angle_beta   90.00
_cell.angle_gamma   90.00
#
_symmetry.space_group_name_H-M   'P 1'
#
loop_
_entity.id
_entity.type
_entity.pdbx_description
1 polymer ?
#
loop_
_entity_poly.entity_id
_entity_poly.type
_entity_poly.pdbx_seq_one_letter_code
_entity_poly.pdbx_strand_id
1 'polypeptide(L)'
;HTNGMELDASNSGAEWWTQVIDSRDDIGFHWDRDYGAEEVDGTHIYPNLGTVTYLSDLGGPTLVFDKTGTSDSSIPIVGQTGSFTASKPMMCKHITFNGALLHAAPSDL
;
A
#
# COMPACT_ATOMS: atom_id res chain seq x y z
N HIS A 1 -1.17 -12.46 11.76
CA HIS A 1 -0.97 -12.51 10.30
C HIS A 1 0.32 -13.26 9.92
N THR A 2 1.30 -13.40 10.81
CA THR A 2 2.55 -14.20 10.60
C THR A 2 2.68 -15.42 11.54
N ASN A 3 1.60 -15.82 12.22
CA ASN A 3 1.66 -16.92 13.18
C ASN A 3 1.98 -18.24 12.47
N GLY A 4 3.10 -18.86 12.81
CA GLY A 4 3.59 -20.08 12.15
C GLY A 4 4.37 -19.85 10.85
N MET A 5 4.62 -18.61 10.45
CA MET A 5 5.58 -18.30 9.40
C MET A 5 6.98 -18.21 10.00
N GLU A 6 7.94 -18.90 9.41
CA GLU A 6 9.36 -18.77 9.77
C GLU A 6 10.00 -17.66 8.95
N LEU A 7 10.86 -16.86 9.59
CA LEU A 7 11.67 -15.87 8.90
C LEU A 7 12.76 -16.59 8.10
N ASP A 8 12.71 -16.48 6.78
CA ASP A 8 13.81 -16.88 5.91
C ASP A 8 14.59 -15.62 5.50
N ALA A 9 15.76 -15.44 6.12
CA ALA A 9 16.59 -14.24 5.90
C ALA A 9 17.04 -14.05 4.43
N SER A 10 16.91 -15.07 3.58
CA SER A 10 17.28 -14.97 2.16
C SER A 10 16.18 -14.38 1.27
N ASN A 11 14.91 -14.40 1.71
CA ASN A 11 13.76 -13.96 0.89
C ASN A 11 12.70 -13.17 1.67
N SER A 12 12.84 -13.05 2.98
CA SER A 12 11.92 -12.30 3.83
C SER A 12 12.44 -10.87 4.01
N GLY A 13 11.56 -9.91 3.78
CA GLY A 13 11.88 -8.50 3.92
C GLY A 13 10.64 -7.66 4.14
N ALA A 14 10.86 -6.39 4.42
CA ALA A 14 9.83 -5.37 4.44
C ALA A 14 10.44 -4.07 3.92
N GLU A 15 9.69 -3.38 3.08
CA GLU A 15 9.97 -1.98 2.76
C GLU A 15 9.09 -1.10 3.64
N TRP A 16 9.63 0.04 4.07
CA TRP A 16 8.87 1.04 4.78
C TRP A 16 9.45 2.42 4.52
N TRP A 17 8.57 3.42 4.56
CA TRP A 17 8.93 4.83 4.48
C TRP A 17 8.13 5.61 5.51
N THR A 18 8.66 6.76 5.92
CA THR A 18 7.90 7.76 6.68
C THR A 18 7.67 8.94 5.77
N GLN A 19 6.41 9.35 5.62
CA GLN A 19 6.08 10.57 4.88
C GLN A 19 5.59 11.63 5.85
N VAL A 20 6.15 12.84 5.72
CA VAL A 20 5.62 14.05 6.32
C VAL A 20 4.82 14.73 5.21
N ILE A 21 3.50 14.58 5.29
CA ILE A 21 2.55 15.03 4.27
C ILE A 21 1.85 16.26 4.83
N ASP A 22 1.94 17.39 4.15
CA ASP A 22 1.19 18.57 4.56
C ASP A 22 -0.31 18.35 4.29
N SER A 23 -1.18 19.16 4.90
CA SER A 23 -2.63 18.98 4.80
C SER A 23 -3.22 19.17 3.38
N ARG A 24 -2.38 19.46 2.39
CA ARG A 24 -2.74 19.67 0.98
C ARG A 24 -2.02 18.70 0.04
N ASP A 25 -1.17 17.84 0.59
CA ASP A 25 -0.40 16.89 -0.19
C ASP A 25 -1.13 15.54 -0.23
N ASP A 26 -1.05 14.89 -1.38
CA ASP A 26 -1.68 13.61 -1.65
C ASP A 26 -0.62 12.51 -1.74
N ILE A 27 -0.95 11.33 -1.20
CA ILE A 27 -0.42 10.08 -1.76
C ILE A 27 -1.42 9.61 -2.81
N GLY A 28 -1.00 9.65 -4.07
CA GLY A 28 -1.80 9.20 -5.21
C GLY A 28 -2.18 7.72 -5.14
N PHE A 29 -3.13 7.31 -5.98
CA PHE A 29 -3.53 5.91 -6.08
C PHE A 29 -2.40 5.05 -6.65
N HIS A 30 -1.99 4.03 -5.91
CA HIS A 30 -0.88 3.15 -6.28
C HIS A 30 -1.03 1.73 -5.72
N TRP A 31 -0.09 0.89 -6.12
CA TRP A 31 0.22 -0.38 -5.47
C TRP A 31 1.69 -0.37 -5.10
N ASP A 32 2.01 -0.83 -3.90
CA ASP A 32 3.38 -1.07 -3.50
C ASP A 32 3.94 -2.27 -4.25
N ARG A 33 5.17 -2.16 -4.76
CA ARG A 33 5.80 -3.20 -5.56
C ARG A 33 7.29 -3.28 -5.28
N ASP A 34 7.85 -4.46 -5.53
CA ASP A 34 9.29 -4.60 -5.72
C ASP A 34 9.69 -3.94 -7.06
N TYR A 35 10.07 -2.67 -6.99
CA TYR A 35 10.52 -1.91 -8.16
C TYR A 35 11.81 -2.47 -8.78
N GLY A 36 12.63 -3.19 -8.00
CA GLY A 36 13.83 -3.85 -8.51
C GLY A 36 13.48 -5.02 -9.43
N ALA A 37 12.51 -5.85 -9.02
CA ALA A 37 11.98 -6.90 -9.89
C ALA A 37 11.30 -6.32 -11.14
N GLU A 38 10.49 -5.27 -10.97
CA GLU A 38 9.81 -4.60 -12.10
C GLU A 38 10.81 -4.01 -13.11
N GLU A 39 11.91 -3.39 -12.64
CA GLU A 39 12.96 -2.84 -13.51
C GLU A 39 13.73 -3.93 -14.27
N VAL A 40 13.98 -5.08 -13.64
CA VAL A 40 14.78 -6.16 -14.23
C VAL A 40 14.03 -6.89 -15.34
N ASP A 41 12.77 -7.25 -15.11
CA ASP A 41 12.02 -8.08 -16.06
C ASP A 41 10.53 -7.73 -16.21
N GLY A 42 10.06 -6.66 -15.59
CA GLY A 42 8.68 -6.23 -15.64
C GLY A 42 7.75 -6.95 -14.65
N THR A 43 8.26 -7.89 -13.85
CA THR A 43 7.46 -8.63 -12.88
C THR A 43 6.97 -7.71 -11.77
N HIS A 44 5.68 -7.75 -11.48
CA HIS A 44 5.13 -7.11 -10.29
C HIS A 44 5.05 -8.10 -9.13
N ILE A 45 5.79 -7.80 -8.07
CA ILE A 45 5.71 -8.52 -6.80
C ILE A 45 5.16 -7.55 -5.76
N TYR A 46 4.07 -7.94 -5.11
CA TYR A 46 3.38 -7.12 -4.10
C TYR A 46 3.71 -7.61 -2.70
N PRO A 47 3.72 -6.73 -1.68
CA PRO A 47 3.76 -7.15 -0.30
C PRO A 47 2.55 -8.03 0.03
N ASN A 48 2.77 -9.09 0.82
CA ASN A 48 1.67 -9.89 1.36
C ASN A 48 0.74 -9.04 2.25
N LEU A 49 1.31 -8.06 2.95
CA LEU A 49 0.61 -7.15 3.84
C LEU A 49 1.11 -5.73 3.65
N GLY A 50 0.17 -4.81 3.49
CA GLY A 50 0.39 -3.39 3.65
C GLY A 50 0.06 -2.98 5.08
N THR A 51 0.81 -2.01 5.62
CA THR A 51 0.50 -1.41 6.92
C THR A 51 0.66 0.10 6.87
N VAL A 52 -0.18 0.81 7.62
CA VAL A 52 -0.03 2.25 7.84
C VAL A 52 -0.09 2.52 9.34
N THR A 53 0.90 3.26 9.85
CA THR A 53 0.89 3.80 11.21
C THR A 53 0.78 5.30 11.15
N TYR A 54 -0.29 5.86 11.70
CA TYR A 54 -0.44 7.32 11.76
C TYR A 54 0.40 7.88 12.90
N LEU A 55 1.29 8.79 12.56
CA LEU A 55 2.14 9.53 13.52
C LEU A 55 1.55 10.90 13.87
N SER A 56 0.33 11.21 13.42
CA SER A 56 -0.43 12.40 13.76
C SER A 56 -1.93 12.18 13.53
N ASP A 57 -2.75 13.11 14.01
CA ASP A 57 -4.20 13.19 13.72
C ASP A 57 -4.50 14.05 12.46
N LEU A 58 -3.47 14.46 11.72
CA LEU A 58 -3.57 15.36 10.57
C LEU A 58 -3.37 14.61 9.24
N GLY A 59 -3.88 15.20 8.15
CA GLY A 59 -3.75 14.67 6.79
C GLY A 59 -4.96 13.87 6.31
N GLY A 60 -4.83 13.29 5.12
CA GLY A 60 -5.86 12.50 4.47
C GLY A 60 -6.09 11.11 5.07
N PRO A 61 -7.29 10.52 4.94
CA PRO A 61 -7.50 9.12 5.29
C PRO A 61 -6.74 8.19 4.35
N THR A 62 -6.26 7.05 4.85
CA THR A 62 -5.85 5.97 3.95
C THR A 62 -7.10 5.31 3.38
N LEU A 63 -7.18 5.27 2.06
CA LEU A 63 -8.21 4.54 1.32
C LEU A 63 -7.62 3.24 0.79
N VAL A 64 -8.34 2.13 0.96
CA VAL A 64 -7.97 0.82 0.41
C VAL A 64 -9.14 0.29 -0.41
N PHE A 65 -8.91 0.03 -1.69
CA PHE A 65 -9.92 -0.41 -2.65
C PHE A 65 -9.82 -1.91 -2.90
N ASP A 66 -10.94 -2.53 -3.26
CA ASP A 66 -11.04 -3.95 -3.64
C ASP A 66 -10.47 -4.27 -5.04
N LYS A 67 -9.32 -3.69 -5.39
CA LYS A 67 -8.66 -3.87 -6.68
C LYS A 67 -7.22 -4.31 -6.54
N THR A 68 -6.92 -5.50 -7.03
CA THR A 68 -5.55 -6.03 -7.06
C THR A 68 -4.76 -5.50 -8.24
N GLY A 69 -3.44 -5.41 -8.08
CA GLY A 69 -2.53 -5.13 -9.18
C GLY A 69 -2.39 -6.31 -10.16
N THR A 70 -1.73 -6.08 -11.29
CA THR A 70 -1.40 -7.13 -12.29
C THR A 70 -0.11 -7.84 -11.94
N SER A 71 0.14 -9.01 -12.51
CA SER A 71 1.41 -9.75 -12.29
C SER A 71 2.61 -9.18 -13.04
N ASP A 72 2.39 -8.32 -14.04
CA ASP A 72 3.42 -7.84 -14.95
C ASP A 72 3.07 -6.44 -15.49
N SER A 73 4.11 -5.66 -15.81
CA SER A 73 4.03 -4.25 -16.23
C SER A 73 3.46 -4.04 -17.63
N SER A 74 3.47 -5.07 -18.50
CA SER A 74 2.85 -5.00 -19.82
C SER A 74 1.33 -5.10 -19.78
N ILE A 75 0.76 -5.58 -18.66
CA ILE A 75 -0.68 -5.78 -18.52
C ILE A 75 -1.33 -4.46 -18.08
N PRO A 76 -2.25 -3.89 -18.88
CA PRO A 76 -2.90 -2.63 -18.55
C PRO A 76 -3.80 -2.79 -17.32
N ILE A 77 -3.67 -1.88 -16.36
CA ILE A 77 -4.55 -1.83 -15.18
C ILE A 77 -5.68 -0.85 -15.43
N VAL A 78 -6.82 -1.36 -15.91
CA VAL A 78 -8.00 -0.56 -16.26
C VAL A 78 -9.24 -1.06 -15.52
N GLY A 79 -10.34 -0.29 -15.57
CA GLY A 79 -11.64 -0.67 -14.99
C GLY A 79 -11.96 -0.06 -13.63
N GLN A 80 -13.21 -0.26 -13.20
CA GLN A 80 -13.77 0.32 -11.98
C GLN A 80 -13.34 -0.42 -10.71
N THR A 81 -13.40 0.26 -9.58
CA THR A 81 -13.35 -0.35 -8.25
C THR A 81 -14.78 -0.51 -7.71
N GLY A 82 -15.02 -1.49 -6.86
CA GLY A 82 -16.35 -1.76 -6.31
C GLY A 82 -16.57 -1.01 -5.00
N SER A 83 -15.76 -1.35 -4.01
CA SER A 83 -15.85 -0.86 -2.64
C SER A 83 -14.49 -0.41 -2.14
N PHE A 84 -14.50 0.44 -1.11
CA PHE A 84 -13.29 0.85 -0.41
C PHE A 84 -13.53 0.95 1.09
N THR A 85 -12.46 0.78 1.84
CA THR A 85 -12.41 1.10 3.27
C THR A 85 -11.59 2.37 3.46
N ALA A 86 -12.07 3.27 4.31
CA ALA A 86 -11.35 4.48 4.69
C ALA A 86 -10.94 4.43 6.16
N SER A 87 -9.67 4.74 6.43
CA SER A 87 -9.14 4.91 7.78
C SER A 87 -8.67 6.36 7.94
N LYS A 88 -9.37 7.15 8.76
CA LYS A 88 -8.96 8.53 9.08
C LYS A 88 -7.71 8.56 9.98
N PRO A 89 -6.83 9.56 9.91
CA PRO A 89 -5.70 9.66 10.81
C PRO A 89 -6.14 9.66 12.27
N MET A 90 -5.41 8.92 13.09
CA MET A 90 -5.49 8.96 14.54
C MET A 90 -4.11 8.57 15.07
N MET A 91 -3.49 9.43 15.86
CA MET A 91 -2.17 9.25 16.42
C MET A 91 -2.03 7.84 17.01
N CYS A 92 -0.94 7.17 16.64
CA CYS A 92 -0.62 5.78 17.00
C CYS A 92 -1.58 4.71 16.48
N LYS A 93 -2.61 5.05 15.68
CA LYS A 93 -3.43 4.02 15.03
C LYS A 93 -2.62 3.30 13.97
N HIS A 94 -2.68 1.98 14.03
CA HIS A 94 -2.06 1.08 13.06
C HIS A 94 -3.15 0.29 12.33
N ILE A 95 -3.08 0.29 11.01
CA ILE A 95 -3.96 -0.52 10.15
C ILE A 95 -3.13 -1.49 9.33
N THR A 96 -3.75 -2.62 8.96
CA THR A 96 -3.18 -3.60 8.04
C THR A 96 -4.21 -3.98 6.99
N PHE A 97 -3.74 -4.26 5.78
CA PHE A 97 -4.56 -4.69 4.65
C PHE A 97 -3.74 -5.61 3.74
N ASN A 98 -4.40 -6.25 2.77
CA ASN A 98 -3.70 -7.04 1.75
C ASN A 98 -2.87 -6.10 0.86
N GLY A 99 -1.54 -6.27 0.85
CA GLY A 99 -0.62 -5.34 0.17
C GLY A 99 -0.74 -5.33 -1.36
N ALA A 100 -1.41 -6.32 -1.95
CA ALA A 100 -1.71 -6.32 -3.38
C ALA A 100 -2.89 -5.39 -3.76
N LEU A 101 -3.58 -4.76 -2.81
CA LEU A 101 -4.73 -3.90 -3.05
C LEU A 101 -4.33 -2.45 -3.36
N LEU A 102 -5.10 -1.82 -4.25
CA LEU A 102 -4.97 -0.41 -4.62
C LEU A 102 -5.25 0.48 -3.40
N HIS A 103 -4.40 1.46 -3.16
CA HIS A 103 -4.56 2.36 -2.03
C HIS A 103 -4.00 3.77 -2.30
N ALA A 104 -4.40 4.72 -1.45
CA ALA A 104 -4.06 6.14 -1.54
C ALA A 104 -4.21 6.82 -0.18
N ALA A 105 -3.70 8.05 -0.06
CA ALA A 105 -4.00 8.96 1.05
C ALA A 105 -4.28 10.38 0.50
N PRO A 106 -5.48 10.63 -0.03
CA PRO A 106 -5.88 11.93 -0.58
C PRO A 106 -6.21 12.96 0.52
N SER A 107 -5.88 14.24 0.31
CA SER A 107 -6.10 15.35 1.25
C SER A 107 -7.55 15.84 1.32
N ASP A 108 -8.32 15.64 0.25
CA ASP A 108 -9.60 16.33 0.03
C ASP A 108 -10.86 15.53 0.44
N LEU A 109 -10.82 14.75 1.53
CA LEU A 109 -11.89 13.82 1.96
C LEU A 109 -12.37 13.94 3.42
#